data_AF-A0A2D5YWZ6-F1
#
_entry.id   AF-A0A2D5YWZ6-F1
#
_cell.length_a   1.000
_cell.length_b   1.000
_cell.length_c   1.000
_cell.angle_alpha   90.00
_cell.angle_beta   90.00
_cell.angle_gamma   90.00
#
_symmetry.space_group_name_H-M   'P 1'
#
loop_
_entity.id
_entity.type
_entity.pdbx_description
1 polymer ?
#
loop_
_entity_poly.entity_id
_entity_poly.type
_entity_poly.pdbx_seq_one_letter_code
_entity_poly.pdbx_strand_id
1 'polypeptide(L)'
;MTNVGSATQSPLPASGRGWNFKGLAGGNADATDHDAGDRLTTVLSDAPTGDFTIELFAHQDVIQGGFGSSLAGSAVGNQNAEVGWLLQDRSGALSLTMCGAAGCEVVSSGIGLAAGVDYYLAASWDQDGDATFYVQDLTNGGALQVATVAHTLSSYNPFDTFAIGALPAGNLILPTDGLLDEVRLSDMVLAADELFIVDWVPPSLVPAPAGAWLVGAGAIVLGLRRGRGGA
;
A
#
# COMPACT_ATOMS: atom_id res chain seq x y z
N MET A 1 -6.86 13.50 27.48
CA MET A 1 -7.28 12.31 26.71
C MET A 1 -7.45 12.76 25.28
N THR A 2 -6.45 12.54 24.45
CA THR A 2 -6.54 12.77 23.00
C THR A 2 -7.39 11.64 22.41
N ASN A 3 -8.44 12.01 21.69
CA ASN A 3 -9.29 11.08 20.96
C ASN A 3 -8.40 10.36 19.93
N VAL A 4 -8.22 9.05 20.09
CA VAL A 4 -7.56 8.24 19.07
C VAL A 4 -8.66 7.90 18.07
N GLY A 5 -8.58 8.43 16.86
CA GLY A 5 -9.44 7.97 15.76
C GLY A 5 -9.21 6.47 15.60
N SER A 6 -10.26 5.68 15.79
CA SER A 6 -10.19 4.22 15.64
C SER A 6 -10.32 3.94 14.16
N ALA A 7 -9.20 3.59 13.53
CA ALA A 7 -9.23 3.11 12.15
C ALA A 7 -10.25 1.96 12.06
N THR A 8 -11.04 1.95 10.99
CA THR A 8 -12.09 0.93 10.80
C THR A 8 -11.62 -0.07 9.75
N GLN A 9 -11.77 -1.35 10.05
CA GLN A 9 -11.60 -2.38 9.02
C GLN A 9 -12.77 -2.28 8.05
N SER A 10 -12.46 -2.19 6.76
CA SER A 10 -13.44 -2.08 5.70
C SER A 10 -13.32 -3.28 4.77
N PRO A 11 -14.42 -4.03 4.53
CA PRO A 11 -14.41 -5.12 3.57
C PRO A 11 -13.99 -4.61 2.20
N LEU A 12 -12.98 -5.25 1.63
CA LEU A 12 -12.51 -4.91 0.30
C LEU A 12 -13.66 -5.16 -0.69
N PRO A 13 -14.07 -4.17 -1.49
CA PRO A 13 -15.21 -4.30 -2.40
C PRO A 13 -14.90 -5.26 -3.54
N ALA A 14 -15.91 -5.68 -4.30
CA ALA A 14 -15.70 -6.50 -5.51
C ALA A 14 -15.10 -5.71 -6.69
N SER A 15 -15.03 -4.38 -6.56
CA SER A 15 -14.43 -3.44 -7.50
C SER A 15 -14.24 -2.09 -6.81
N GLY A 16 -13.26 -1.28 -7.22
CA GLY A 16 -13.00 0.05 -6.65
C GLY A 16 -11.83 0.04 -5.67
N ARG A 17 -11.88 0.88 -4.64
CA ARG A 17 -10.80 1.10 -3.66
C ARG A 17 -10.29 -0.21 -3.05
N GLY A 18 -8.99 -0.51 -3.18
CA GLY A 18 -8.36 -1.69 -2.58
C GLY A 18 -8.77 -3.04 -3.20
N TRP A 19 -9.54 -3.05 -4.29
CA TRP A 19 -9.96 -4.29 -4.94
C TRP A 19 -8.77 -5.19 -5.32
N ASN A 20 -7.65 -4.59 -5.73
CA ASN A 20 -6.48 -5.34 -6.18
C ASN A 20 -5.61 -5.89 -5.04
N PHE A 21 -5.94 -5.64 -3.76
CA PHE A 21 -5.18 -6.16 -2.61
C PHE A 21 -5.44 -7.67 -2.38
N LYS A 22 -6.59 -8.17 -2.84
CA LYS A 22 -7.10 -9.54 -2.56
C LYS A 22 -6.26 -10.71 -3.10
N GLY A 23 -5.24 -10.44 -3.92
CA GLY A 23 -4.53 -11.44 -4.71
C GLY A 23 -3.34 -12.11 -4.02
N LEU A 24 -2.93 -11.66 -2.84
CA LEU A 24 -1.63 -12.01 -2.27
C LEU A 24 -1.76 -12.69 -0.90
N ALA A 25 -1.27 -13.93 -0.82
CA ALA A 25 -0.99 -14.71 0.38
C ALA A 25 -1.99 -14.60 1.56
N GLY A 26 -3.24 -15.05 1.37
CA GLY A 26 -4.13 -15.34 2.52
C GLY A 26 -5.59 -14.96 2.32
N GLY A 27 -5.93 -14.23 1.26
CA GLY A 27 -7.30 -13.80 1.03
C GLY A 27 -7.75 -12.80 2.10
N ASN A 28 -6.92 -11.77 2.34
CA ASN A 28 -7.34 -10.71 3.23
C ASN A 28 -8.65 -10.10 2.71
N ALA A 29 -9.67 -10.12 3.56
CA ALA A 29 -11.01 -9.65 3.23
C ALA A 29 -11.17 -8.16 3.51
N ASP A 30 -10.29 -7.58 4.35
CA ASP A 30 -10.48 -6.27 4.95
C ASP A 30 -9.18 -5.45 4.90
N ALA A 31 -9.25 -4.21 4.44
CA ALA A 31 -8.17 -3.24 4.60
C ALA A 31 -8.50 -2.25 5.71
N THR A 32 -7.49 -1.60 6.27
CA THR A 32 -7.74 -0.52 7.24
C THR A 32 -8.04 0.77 6.47
N ASP A 33 -9.23 1.31 6.71
CA ASP A 33 -9.62 2.63 6.22
C ASP A 33 -9.17 3.70 7.20
N HIS A 34 -8.39 4.64 6.69
CA HIS A 34 -7.84 5.75 7.45
C HIS A 34 -8.47 7.05 6.94
N ASP A 35 -9.47 7.55 7.67
CA ASP A 35 -10.07 8.84 7.41
C ASP A 35 -9.31 9.93 8.18
N ALA A 36 -8.74 10.91 7.46
CA ALA A 36 -8.25 12.21 7.91
C ALA A 36 -7.90 12.36 9.42
N GLY A 37 -7.01 11.51 9.93
CA GLY A 37 -6.54 11.54 11.33
C GLY A 37 -6.52 10.18 12.02
N ASP A 38 -7.18 9.18 11.45
CA ASP A 38 -7.18 7.82 11.95
C ASP A 38 -5.80 7.18 11.88
N ARG A 39 -5.46 6.44 12.94
CA ARG A 39 -4.18 5.75 13.02
C ARG A 39 -4.27 4.47 13.83
N LEU A 40 -3.42 3.53 13.45
CA LEU A 40 -3.08 2.38 14.26
C LEU A 40 -1.70 2.62 14.85
N THR A 41 -1.52 2.31 16.13
CA THR A 41 -0.23 2.43 16.81
C THR A 41 0.09 1.14 17.54
N THR A 42 1.35 0.71 17.46
CA THR A 42 1.86 -0.43 18.22
C THR A 42 3.22 -0.10 18.82
N VAL A 43 3.58 -0.79 19.90
CA VAL A 43 4.91 -0.72 20.49
C VAL A 43 5.72 -1.92 19.98
N LEU A 44 6.88 -1.65 19.40
CA LEU A 44 7.83 -2.66 18.94
C LEU A 44 8.83 -2.96 20.05
N SER A 45 8.90 -4.21 20.49
CA SER A 45 9.91 -4.65 21.45
C SER A 45 11.32 -4.62 20.88
N ASP A 46 11.43 -4.83 19.56
CA ASP A 46 12.68 -5.00 18.83
C ASP A 46 12.64 -4.14 17.56
N ALA A 47 12.53 -2.82 17.74
CA ALA A 47 12.55 -1.90 16.61
C ALA A 47 13.91 -1.95 15.87
N PRO A 48 13.92 -1.93 14.52
CA PRO A 48 15.15 -1.86 13.75
C PRO A 48 16.01 -0.66 14.15
N THR A 49 17.32 -0.87 14.31
CA THR A 49 18.30 0.17 14.68
C THR A 49 19.29 0.51 13.57
N GLY A 50 19.22 -0.18 12.43
CA GLY A 50 20.06 0.02 11.26
C GLY A 50 19.26 -0.23 9.99
N ASP A 51 19.64 -1.26 9.24
CA ASP A 51 18.94 -1.61 8.01
C ASP A 51 17.48 -2.01 8.26
N PHE A 52 16.60 -1.62 7.34
CA PHE A 52 15.21 -2.09 7.36
C PHE A 52 14.56 -2.04 5.98
N THR A 53 13.43 -2.74 5.86
CA THR A 53 12.51 -2.61 4.74
C THR A 53 11.09 -2.49 5.26
N ILE A 54 10.34 -1.49 4.78
CA ILE A 54 8.90 -1.33 5.01
C ILE A 54 8.17 -1.59 3.69
N GLU A 55 7.10 -2.37 3.73
CA GLU A 55 6.24 -2.64 2.59
C GLU A 55 4.76 -2.60 2.99
N LEU A 56 3.88 -2.19 2.06
CA LEU A 56 2.43 -2.14 2.26
C LEU A 56 1.66 -2.07 0.93
N PHE A 57 0.36 -2.32 0.99
CA PHE A 57 -0.59 -1.86 -0.03
C PHE A 57 -1.21 -0.55 0.37
N ALA A 58 -1.33 0.36 -0.59
CA ALA A 58 -1.94 1.66 -0.38
C ALA A 58 -2.93 2.01 -1.48
N HIS A 59 -4.04 2.62 -1.08
CA HIS A 59 -4.90 3.38 -1.97
C HIS A 59 -5.14 4.73 -1.33
N GLN A 60 -4.62 5.80 -1.91
CA GLN A 60 -4.83 7.15 -1.39
C GLN A 60 -5.94 7.84 -2.16
N ASP A 61 -6.96 8.30 -1.44
CA ASP A 61 -8.07 9.06 -2.02
C ASP A 61 -7.62 10.50 -2.37
N VAL A 62 -6.60 10.99 -1.66
CA VAL A 62 -5.95 12.27 -1.92
C VAL A 62 -4.43 12.12 -1.83
N ILE A 63 -3.71 12.60 -2.85
CA ILE A 63 -2.26 12.79 -2.80
C ILE A 63 -1.96 14.17 -2.25
N GLN A 64 -1.20 14.24 -1.17
CA GLN A 64 -0.93 15.50 -0.51
C GLN A 64 0.24 16.24 -1.14
N GLY A 65 0.20 17.58 -1.05
CA GLY A 65 1.17 18.48 -1.66
C GLY A 65 2.55 18.49 -0.96
N GLY A 66 3.10 19.69 -0.72
CA GLY A 66 4.51 19.86 -0.35
C GLY A 66 5.00 19.12 0.92
N PHE A 67 4.11 18.84 1.87
CA PHE A 67 4.44 18.12 3.11
C PHE A 67 4.05 16.64 3.12
N GLY A 68 3.19 16.21 2.20
CA GLY A 68 2.81 14.82 2.07
C GLY A 68 1.83 14.29 3.12
N SER A 69 1.46 13.01 3.00
CA SER A 69 0.74 12.27 4.04
C SER A 69 1.49 11.06 4.58
N SER A 70 1.28 10.81 5.87
CA SER A 70 1.97 9.74 6.61
C SER A 70 1.36 8.38 6.31
N LEU A 71 2.08 7.52 5.59
CA LEU A 71 1.65 6.13 5.34
C LEU A 71 1.95 5.26 6.56
N ALA A 72 3.23 5.18 6.94
CA ALA A 72 3.68 4.39 8.08
C ALA A 72 5.04 4.87 8.59
N GLY A 73 5.30 4.74 9.88
CA GLY A 73 6.62 5.04 10.42
C GLY A 73 6.61 5.28 11.92
N SER A 74 7.66 5.94 12.39
CA SER A 74 7.80 6.35 13.78
C SER A 74 8.12 7.83 13.89
N ALA A 75 7.17 8.58 14.46
CA ALA A 75 7.43 9.93 14.94
C ALA A 75 6.75 10.11 16.30
N VAL A 76 7.50 10.58 17.28
CA VAL A 76 6.98 10.80 18.64
C VAL A 76 6.57 12.25 18.89
N GLY A 77 6.65 13.13 17.88
CA GLY A 77 6.49 14.56 18.07
C GLY A 77 6.11 15.40 16.86
N ASN A 78 5.92 16.69 17.13
CA ASN A 78 5.54 17.72 16.16
C ASN A 78 6.74 18.44 15.51
N GLN A 79 7.96 17.99 15.81
CA GLN A 79 9.21 18.53 15.29
C GLN A 79 10.04 17.43 14.64
N ASN A 80 10.75 17.76 13.56
CA ASN A 80 11.55 16.80 12.80
C ASN A 80 12.56 16.03 13.68
N ALA A 81 13.10 16.66 14.74
CA ALA A 81 14.04 16.02 15.67
C ALA A 81 13.46 14.83 16.45
N GLU A 82 12.14 14.66 16.45
CA GLU A 82 11.41 13.58 17.14
C GLU A 82 10.84 12.54 16.16
N VAL A 83 11.17 12.66 14.87
CA VAL A 83 10.96 11.60 13.88
C VAL A 83 12.14 10.63 14.00
N GLY A 84 11.86 9.32 14.02
CA GLY A 84 12.88 8.31 13.72
C GLY A 84 12.95 8.17 12.21
N TRP A 85 11.86 7.68 11.63
CA TRP A 85 11.66 7.63 10.20
C TRP A 85 10.18 7.67 9.83
N LEU A 86 9.89 8.01 8.58
CA LEU A 86 8.54 8.06 8.06
C LEU A 86 8.49 7.75 6.56
N LEU A 87 7.69 6.77 6.20
CA LEU A 87 7.26 6.54 4.83
C LEU A 87 6.03 7.40 4.52
N GLN A 88 6.07 8.13 3.42
CA GLN A 88 5.04 9.09 3.04
C GLN A 88 4.91 9.22 1.52
N ASP A 89 3.74 9.61 1.04
CA ASP A 89 3.65 10.29 -0.25
C ASP A 89 4.03 11.75 -0.04
N ARG A 90 4.96 12.30 -0.80
CA ARG A 90 5.31 13.72 -0.69
C ARG A 90 5.46 14.32 -2.07
N SER A 91 4.70 15.39 -2.34
CA SER A 91 4.66 16.01 -3.67
C SER A 91 4.37 15.00 -4.79
N GLY A 92 3.53 14.00 -4.49
CA GLY A 92 3.16 12.93 -5.44
C GLY A 92 4.26 11.91 -5.73
N ALA A 93 5.24 11.72 -4.85
CA ALA A 93 6.19 10.63 -4.95
C ALA A 93 6.38 9.90 -3.63
N LEU A 94 6.64 8.59 -3.68
CA LEU A 94 7.01 7.82 -2.49
C LEU A 94 8.33 8.36 -1.94
N SER A 95 8.35 8.69 -0.65
CA SER A 95 9.51 9.29 0.01
C SER A 95 9.70 8.73 1.41
N LEU A 96 10.95 8.66 1.84
CA LEU A 96 11.35 8.29 3.19
C LEU A 96 11.96 9.52 3.87
N THR A 97 11.36 9.98 4.97
CA THR A 97 11.99 10.97 5.85
C THR A 97 12.73 10.23 6.95
N MET A 98 14.02 10.51 7.09
CA MET A 98 14.88 9.94 8.12
C MET A 98 15.37 11.07 9.01
N CYS A 99 15.41 10.85 10.31
CA CYS A 99 15.87 11.84 11.27
C CYS A 99 16.74 11.19 12.34
N GLY A 100 17.93 11.73 12.56
CA GLY A 100 18.92 11.23 13.50
C GLY A 100 19.71 12.36 14.15
N ALA A 101 20.82 12.00 14.81
CA ALA A 101 21.66 12.97 15.52
C ALA A 101 22.25 14.07 14.60
N ALA A 102 22.47 13.75 13.32
CA ALA A 102 23.02 14.68 12.33
C ALA A 102 21.97 15.59 11.67
N GLY A 103 20.68 15.41 11.98
CA GLY A 103 19.57 16.16 11.39
C GLY A 103 18.60 15.24 10.66
N CYS A 104 17.86 15.82 9.71
CA CYS A 104 16.83 15.12 8.95
C CYS A 104 17.07 15.22 7.45
N GLU A 105 16.78 14.13 6.76
CA GLU A 105 16.88 13.99 5.32
C GLU A 105 15.57 13.44 4.77
N VAL A 106 15.20 13.89 3.57
CA VAL A 106 14.06 13.34 2.84
C VAL A 106 14.58 12.78 1.54
N VAL A 107 14.50 11.47 1.42
CA VAL A 107 14.90 10.73 0.23
C VAL A 107 13.64 10.43 -0.57
N SER A 108 13.59 10.88 -1.82
CA SER A 108 12.42 10.69 -2.69
C SER A 108 12.76 9.72 -3.81
N SER A 109 11.87 8.77 -4.07
CA SER A 109 11.98 7.85 -5.20
C SER A 109 11.94 8.55 -6.57
N GLY A 110 11.28 9.71 -6.65
CA GLY A 110 10.94 10.35 -7.92
C GLY A 110 9.87 9.60 -8.74
N ILE A 111 9.35 8.48 -8.24
CA ILE A 111 8.28 7.71 -8.90
C ILE A 111 6.94 8.36 -8.58
N GLY A 112 6.19 8.73 -9.61
CA GLY A 112 4.90 9.41 -9.47
C GLY A 112 3.80 8.51 -8.90
N LEU A 113 3.09 9.02 -7.89
CA LEU A 113 1.87 8.45 -7.32
C LEU A 113 0.67 9.31 -7.73
N ALA A 114 -0.46 8.66 -7.99
CA ALA A 114 -1.73 9.31 -8.29
C ALA A 114 -2.81 8.90 -7.30
N ALA A 115 -3.71 9.84 -6.98
CA ALA A 115 -4.89 9.55 -6.17
C ALA A 115 -5.81 8.57 -6.90
N GLY A 116 -6.54 7.73 -6.16
CA GLY A 116 -7.49 6.79 -6.73
C GLY A 116 -6.87 5.53 -7.33
N VAL A 117 -5.58 5.27 -7.09
CA VAL A 117 -4.84 4.13 -7.64
C VAL A 117 -4.38 3.21 -6.50
N ASP A 118 -4.57 1.91 -6.70
CA ASP A 118 -4.05 0.85 -5.83
C ASP A 118 -2.57 0.63 -6.14
N TYR A 119 -1.72 0.80 -5.14
CA TYR A 119 -0.28 0.57 -5.24
C TYR A 119 0.20 -0.52 -4.28
N TYR A 120 1.20 -1.27 -4.71
CA TYR A 120 2.18 -1.86 -3.80
C TYR A 120 3.34 -0.87 -3.65
N LEU A 121 3.71 -0.59 -2.40
CA LEU A 121 4.76 0.34 -2.05
C LEU A 121 5.74 -0.34 -1.09
N ALA A 122 7.04 -0.23 -1.37
CA ALA A 122 8.07 -0.58 -0.42
C ALA A 122 9.25 0.40 -0.45
N ALA A 123 9.92 0.52 0.67
CA ALA A 123 11.17 1.25 0.79
C ALA A 123 12.13 0.49 1.71
N SER A 124 13.37 0.30 1.27
CA SER A 124 14.47 -0.16 2.10
C SER A 124 15.42 0.97 2.42
N TRP A 125 15.97 0.92 3.62
CA TRP A 125 17.03 1.78 4.11
C TRP A 125 18.26 0.92 4.39
N ASP A 126 19.33 1.14 3.65
CA ASP A 126 20.66 0.61 3.92
C ASP A 126 21.46 1.70 4.65
N GLN A 127 21.83 1.48 5.91
CA GLN A 127 22.51 2.49 6.73
C GLN A 127 23.88 2.89 6.18
N ASP A 128 24.57 1.96 5.51
CA ASP A 128 25.90 2.15 4.94
C ASP A 128 25.88 2.31 3.40
N GLY A 129 24.70 2.18 2.78
CA GLY A 129 24.48 2.21 1.35
C GLY A 129 23.39 3.20 0.90
N ASP A 130 22.52 2.75 0.00
CA ASP A 130 21.48 3.57 -0.63
C ASP A 130 20.08 3.19 -0.12
N ALA A 131 19.13 4.14 -0.17
CA ALA A 131 17.72 3.81 -0.01
C ALA A 131 17.17 3.28 -1.32
N THR A 132 16.40 2.18 -1.29
CA THR A 132 15.76 1.64 -2.49
C THR A 132 14.24 1.64 -2.35
N PHE A 133 13.55 2.11 -3.37
CA PHE A 133 12.10 2.23 -3.42
C PHE A 133 11.54 1.30 -4.49
N TYR A 134 10.42 0.67 -4.17
CA TYR A 134 9.69 -0.23 -5.05
C TYR A 134 8.24 0.25 -5.15
N VAL A 135 7.76 0.46 -6.37
CA VAL A 135 6.39 0.95 -6.61
C VAL A 135 5.78 0.16 -7.75
N GLN A 136 4.60 -0.41 -7.52
CA GLN A 136 3.84 -1.10 -8.57
C GLN A 136 2.39 -0.61 -8.59
N ASP A 137 1.95 -0.14 -9.77
CA ASP A 137 0.56 0.22 -10.03
C ASP A 137 -0.27 -1.04 -10.25
N LEU A 138 -1.05 -1.41 -9.24
CA LEU A 138 -1.88 -2.62 -9.25
C LEU A 138 -3.18 -2.40 -10.02
N THR A 139 -3.68 -1.16 -10.05
CA THR A 139 -4.90 -0.81 -10.79
C THR A 139 -4.73 -1.00 -12.29
N ASN A 140 -3.61 -0.57 -12.84
CA ASN A 140 -3.32 -0.61 -14.27
C ASN A 140 -2.44 -1.81 -14.68
N GLY A 141 -2.05 -2.67 -13.73
CA GLY A 141 -1.18 -3.81 -14.02
C GLY A 141 0.22 -3.40 -14.45
N GLY A 142 0.75 -2.33 -13.86
CA GLY A 142 2.10 -1.85 -14.11
C GLY A 142 3.17 -2.87 -13.66
N ALA A 143 4.34 -2.79 -14.28
CA ALA A 143 5.52 -3.49 -13.78
C ALA A 143 6.04 -2.85 -12.48
N LEU A 144 6.76 -3.63 -11.67
CA LEU A 144 7.46 -3.12 -10.50
C LEU A 144 8.54 -2.12 -10.94
N GLN A 145 8.40 -0.87 -10.50
CA GLN A 145 9.39 0.17 -10.69
C GLN A 145 10.35 0.19 -9.50
N VAL A 146 11.64 0.42 -9.77
CA VAL A 146 12.70 0.45 -8.76
C VAL A 146 13.48 1.76 -8.88
N ALA A 147 13.70 2.43 -7.75
CA ALA A 147 14.56 3.60 -7.66
C ALA A 147 15.53 3.46 -6.49
N THR A 148 16.83 3.60 -6.75
CA THR A 148 17.88 3.60 -5.73
C THR A 148 18.45 5.00 -5.61
N VAL A 149 18.49 5.54 -4.40
CA VAL A 149 18.83 6.93 -4.12
C VAL A 149 19.81 6.98 -2.96
N ALA A 150 20.97 7.58 -3.22
CA ALA A 150 21.97 7.84 -2.20
C ALA A 150 21.45 8.80 -1.14
N HIS A 151 21.89 8.59 0.09
CA HIS A 151 21.58 9.43 1.24
C HIS A 151 22.85 9.75 2.03
N THR A 152 22.74 10.62 3.02
CA THR A 152 23.88 11.10 3.82
C THR A 152 23.75 10.79 5.30
N LEU A 153 22.55 10.44 5.77
CA LEU A 153 22.33 10.04 7.15
C LEU A 153 22.83 8.62 7.39
N SER A 154 23.84 8.48 8.25
CA SER A 154 24.35 7.16 8.65
C SER A 154 23.64 6.56 9.88
N SER A 155 22.58 7.19 10.38
CA SER A 155 21.75 6.68 11.49
C SER A 155 20.47 7.50 11.66
N TYR A 156 19.50 6.92 12.35
CA TYR A 156 18.26 7.58 12.74
C TYR A 156 17.99 7.42 14.23
N ASN A 157 17.08 8.23 14.77
CA ASN A 157 16.73 8.21 16.17
C ASN A 157 16.04 6.87 16.50
N PRO A 158 16.42 6.23 17.62
CA PRO A 158 15.75 5.00 18.05
C PRO A 158 14.28 5.29 18.32
N PHE A 159 13.44 4.30 18.06
CA PHE A 159 12.01 4.38 18.27
C PHE A 159 11.48 3.09 18.87
N ASP A 160 10.37 3.18 19.58
CA ASP A 160 9.63 2.03 20.11
C ASP A 160 8.17 2.04 19.63
N THR A 161 7.68 3.16 19.13
CA THR A 161 6.28 3.32 18.73
C THR A 161 6.21 3.42 17.22
N PHE A 162 5.43 2.52 16.61
CA PHE A 162 5.15 2.49 15.19
C PHE A 162 3.70 2.87 14.93
N ALA A 163 3.48 3.69 13.91
CA ALA A 163 2.17 4.19 13.53
C ALA A 163 1.88 3.98 12.04
N ILE A 164 0.61 3.73 11.72
CA ILE A 164 0.08 3.59 10.36
C ILE A 164 -1.03 4.62 10.18
N GLY A 165 -1.04 5.31 9.04
CA GLY A 165 -2.08 6.25 8.61
C GLY A 165 -1.93 7.69 9.14
N ALA A 166 -1.46 7.89 10.37
CA ALA A 166 -1.12 9.22 10.86
C ALA A 166 -0.07 9.20 11.97
N LEU A 167 0.75 10.26 12.04
CA LEU A 167 1.78 10.39 13.08
C LEU A 167 1.16 10.63 14.46
N PRO A 168 1.73 10.07 15.55
CA PRO A 168 1.33 10.26 16.95
C PRO A 168 1.10 11.70 17.42
N ALA A 169 1.80 12.72 16.89
CA ALA A 169 1.60 14.13 17.27
C ALA A 169 1.96 15.17 16.17
N GLY A 170 1.09 16.16 15.94
CA GLY A 170 1.46 17.50 15.43
C GLY A 170 1.54 17.78 13.92
N ASN A 171 0.44 18.34 13.38
CA ASN A 171 0.19 19.27 12.26
C ASN A 171 1.10 19.44 11.01
N LEU A 172 2.37 19.02 10.93
CA LEU A 172 3.17 19.30 9.73
C LEU A 172 2.94 18.30 8.60
N ILE A 173 2.69 17.05 8.95
CA ILE A 173 2.41 15.98 7.99
C ILE A 173 0.94 15.65 8.09
N LEU A 174 0.28 15.61 6.94
CA LEU A 174 -1.13 15.37 6.89
C LEU A 174 -1.40 13.88 7.18
N PRO A 175 -2.51 13.56 7.86
CA PRO A 175 -2.94 12.18 7.92
C PRO A 175 -3.20 11.66 6.51
N THR A 176 -2.96 10.37 6.30
CA THR A 176 -3.42 9.67 5.10
C THR A 176 -4.94 9.71 5.06
N ASP A 177 -5.46 9.79 3.84
CA ASP A 177 -6.87 9.65 3.51
C ASP A 177 -6.98 8.51 2.49
N GLY A 178 -7.42 7.34 2.94
CA GLY A 178 -7.51 6.14 2.10
C GLY A 178 -7.27 4.81 2.82
N LEU A 179 -6.98 3.76 2.03
CA LEU A 179 -6.76 2.40 2.54
C LEU A 179 -5.28 2.07 2.68
N LEU A 180 -4.93 1.45 3.79
CA LEU A 180 -3.62 0.82 4.02
C LEU A 180 -3.83 -0.64 4.42
N ASP A 181 -3.03 -1.53 3.85
CA ASP A 181 -3.14 -2.97 4.08
C ASP A 181 -1.78 -3.69 4.07
N GLU A 182 -1.71 -4.84 4.74
CA GLU A 182 -0.54 -5.74 4.85
C GLU A 182 0.78 -5.00 5.14
N VAL A 183 0.74 -4.05 6.08
CA VAL A 183 1.94 -3.29 6.46
C VAL A 183 2.93 -4.22 7.16
N ARG A 184 4.12 -4.39 6.57
CA ARG A 184 5.20 -5.24 7.10
C ARG A 184 6.50 -4.46 7.22
N LEU A 185 7.14 -4.59 8.38
CA LEU A 185 8.47 -4.07 8.67
C LEU A 185 9.45 -5.24 8.86
N SER A 186 10.55 -5.21 8.13
CA SER A 186 11.66 -6.17 8.23
C SER A 186 12.93 -5.45 8.69
N ASP A 187 13.78 -6.13 9.45
CA ASP A 187 15.03 -5.63 10.04
C ASP A 187 16.26 -5.82 9.12
N MET A 188 16.02 -5.85 7.80
CA MET A 188 17.04 -6.02 6.77
C MET A 188 16.64 -5.32 5.46
N VAL A 189 17.60 -5.10 4.59
CA VAL A 189 17.37 -4.68 3.19
C VAL A 189 16.90 -5.89 2.38
N LEU A 190 15.64 -5.87 1.92
CA LEU A 190 15.11 -6.92 1.05
C LEU A 190 15.41 -6.62 -0.43
N ALA A 191 15.82 -7.65 -1.15
CA ALA A 191 15.90 -7.62 -2.60
C ALA A 191 14.50 -7.72 -3.24
N ALA A 192 14.39 -7.36 -4.52
CA ALA A 192 13.12 -7.36 -5.25
C ALA A 192 12.40 -8.72 -5.27
N ASP A 193 13.15 -9.83 -5.23
CA ASP A 193 12.65 -11.20 -5.21
C ASP A 193 12.34 -11.74 -3.79
N GLU A 194 12.56 -10.92 -2.76
CA GLU A 194 12.22 -11.20 -1.36
C GLU A 194 11.00 -10.37 -0.88
N LEU A 195 10.56 -9.43 -1.72
CA LEU A 195 9.40 -8.58 -1.46
C LEU A 195 8.10 -9.40 -1.43
N PHE A 196 7.10 -8.92 -0.67
CA PHE A 196 5.79 -9.57 -0.62
C PHE A 196 5.07 -9.63 -1.98
N ILE A 197 5.41 -8.71 -2.90
CA ILE A 197 4.73 -8.57 -4.20
C ILE A 197 5.12 -9.64 -5.24
N VAL A 198 6.13 -10.48 -4.97
CA VAL A 198 6.75 -11.37 -5.97
C VAL A 198 5.79 -12.38 -6.58
N ASP A 199 4.73 -12.75 -5.88
CA ASP A 199 3.71 -13.69 -6.35
C ASP A 199 2.47 -13.01 -6.95
N TRP A 200 2.49 -11.68 -7.14
CA TRP A 200 1.34 -10.97 -7.68
C TRP A 200 1.15 -11.25 -9.16
N VAL A 201 -0.05 -11.74 -9.49
CA VAL A 201 -0.49 -11.91 -10.88
C VAL A 201 -1.60 -10.89 -11.14
N PRO A 202 -1.43 -9.99 -12.15
CA PRO A 202 -2.48 -9.03 -12.50
C PRO A 202 -3.80 -9.74 -12.81
N PRO A 203 -4.95 -9.24 -12.31
CA PRO A 203 -6.25 -9.81 -12.63
C PRO A 203 -6.54 -9.84 -14.14
N SER A 204 -5.99 -8.90 -14.91
CA SER A 204 -6.14 -8.81 -16.37
C SER A 204 -5.43 -9.93 -17.13
N LEU A 205 -4.46 -10.62 -16.51
CA LEU A 205 -3.74 -11.74 -17.11
C LEU A 205 -4.38 -13.10 -16.80
N VAL A 206 -5.40 -13.15 -15.94
CA VAL A 206 -6.23 -14.34 -15.80
C VAL A 206 -7.09 -14.42 -17.05
N PRO A 207 -6.87 -15.38 -17.97
CA PRO A 207 -7.67 -15.49 -19.18
C PRO A 207 -9.13 -15.60 -18.75
N ALA A 208 -9.99 -14.71 -19.24
CA ALA A 208 -11.43 -14.87 -19.08
C ALA A 208 -11.76 -16.32 -19.45
N PRO A 209 -12.45 -17.09 -18.59
CA PRO A 209 -12.63 -18.51 -18.81
C PRO A 209 -13.20 -18.70 -20.21
N ALA A 210 -12.44 -19.38 -21.08
CA ALA A 210 -12.76 -19.54 -22.50
C ALA A 210 -14.05 -20.36 -22.77
N GLY A 211 -14.89 -20.57 -21.75
CA GLY A 211 -16.02 -21.49 -21.72
C GLY A 211 -17.42 -20.87 -21.60
N ALA A 212 -17.59 -19.55 -21.75
CA ALA A 212 -18.94 -18.93 -21.73
C ALA A 212 -19.55 -18.69 -23.12
N TRP A 213 -19.09 -19.40 -24.15
CA TRP A 213 -19.79 -19.50 -25.44
C TRP A 213 -20.46 -20.87 -25.59
N LEU A 214 -21.33 -21.25 -24.65
CA LEU A 214 -22.43 -22.15 -25.00
C LEU A 214 -23.54 -21.28 -25.59
N VAL A 215 -23.32 -20.92 -26.85
CA VAL A 215 -24.37 -20.44 -27.75
C VAL A 215 -25.44 -21.53 -27.78
N GLY A 216 -26.51 -21.30 -27.04
CA GLY A 216 -27.80 -21.93 -27.28
C GLY A 216 -28.33 -21.47 -28.63
N ALA A 217 -27.81 -22.04 -29.71
CA ALA A 217 -28.49 -22.06 -31.00
C ALA A 217 -29.47 -23.23 -30.96
N GLY A 218 -30.75 -22.90 -31.02
CA GLY A 218 -31.85 -23.80 -30.69
C GLY A 218 -32.04 -24.99 -31.63
N ALA A 219 -32.72 -25.99 -31.08
CA ALA A 219 -33.85 -26.64 -31.75
C ALA A 219 -34.82 -27.15 -30.67
N ILE A 220 -35.70 -26.27 -30.18
CA ILE A 220 -36.95 -26.72 -29.57
C ILE A 220 -37.83 -27.23 -30.71
N VAL A 221 -37.90 -28.54 -30.88
CA VAL A 221 -38.92 -29.19 -31.71
C VAL A 221 -40.19 -29.27 -30.86
N LEU A 222 -41.01 -28.22 -30.91
CA LEU A 222 -42.39 -28.27 -30.42
C LEU A 222 -43.29 -28.75 -31.57
N GLY A 223 -43.91 -29.91 -31.39
CA GLY A 223 -44.65 -30.61 -32.44
C GLY A 223 -45.99 -30.01 -32.85
N LEU A 224 -46.54 -30.51 -33.96
CA LEU A 224 -47.97 -30.43 -34.25
C LEU A 224 -48.43 -31.75 -34.88
N ARG A 225 -49.04 -32.59 -34.04
CA ARG A 225 -49.75 -33.82 -34.39
C ARG A 225 -51.09 -33.43 -35.03
N ARG A 226 -51.23 -33.54 -36.35
CA ARG A 226 -52.55 -33.51 -37.01
C ARG A 226 -53.11 -34.93 -37.06
N GLY A 227 -54.06 -35.20 -36.17
CA GLY A 227 -55.03 -36.27 -36.39
C GLY A 227 -55.91 -35.92 -37.59
N ARG A 228 -56.13 -36.89 -38.47
CA ARG A 228 -57.18 -36.82 -39.48
C ARG A 228 -58.04 -38.06 -39.29
N GLY A 229 -59.23 -37.84 -38.76
CA GLY A 229 -60.33 -38.80 -38.81
C GLY A 229 -61.22 -38.53 -40.03
N GLY A 230 -62.03 -39.52 -40.35
CA GLY A 230 -63.14 -39.49 -41.32
C GLY A 230 -62.75 -40.11 -42.66
N ALA A 231 -63.46 -41.09 -43.22
CA ALA A 231 -64.71 -41.77 -42.85
C ALA A 231 -64.70 -43.17 -43.48
#